data_AF-A0A947HD97-F1
#
_entry.id   AF-A0A947HD97-F1
#
_cell.length_a   1.000
_cell.length_b   1.000
_cell.length_c   1.000
_cell.angle_alpha   90.00
_cell.angle_beta   90.00
_cell.angle_gamma   90.00
#
_symmetry.space_group_name_H-M   'P 1'
#
loop_
_entity.id
_entity.type
_entity.pdbx_description
1 polymer ?
#
loop_
_entity_poly.entity_id
_entity_poly.type
_entity_poly.pdbx_seq_one_letter_code
_entity_poly.pdbx_strand_id
1 'polypeptide(L)'
;MASESHSSTSPWIRSARWDSFWILSGFWLPLVFVLLPLSQAKPVILALTLGLWIAHRLSSVYLALCVREYRSVLAAKKGYFGGWPLAIFVLLMGYLFCPNTLLPLTQLERFLLLAFADYFFSLYHFAVQHYGVLSVYRSRLPHGQRDAGLLKWDFWACLSVSGVFSLVLDFLYGDFNFFGLLQTPVLLTDSVLIATIKGLLSLGVLLFWGLTLRIYLRKHQGWGRILYFSSLCLMSLVSFLLDPLLYFSLAQLQHWLVSLGLTAWMAGNSQSGTETVPGFNHWYAFWGWVNRRVWGPLLVLITLSLLLTPILEADYFIVHGLNPEALIVKGFLPAFRDSLWLTFFGGMALFSSFLHYLYDRGVFRFSDPITRQAALSLLQSQPKKS
;
A
#
# COMPACT_ATOMS: atom_id res chain seq x y z
N MET A 1 -8.77 -20.25 44.78
CA MET A 1 -8.72 -20.40 43.31
C MET A 1 -9.19 -19.09 42.70
N ALA A 2 -8.26 -18.19 42.40
CA ALA A 2 -8.57 -16.96 41.69
C ALA A 2 -8.77 -17.32 40.20
N SER A 3 -9.92 -16.96 39.64
CA SER A 3 -10.16 -17.11 38.21
C SER A 3 -9.23 -16.18 37.45
N GLU A 4 -8.29 -16.75 36.71
CA GLU A 4 -7.58 -16.04 35.65
C GLU A 4 -8.63 -15.53 34.67
N SER A 5 -8.93 -14.24 34.73
CA SER A 5 -9.70 -13.58 33.68
C SER A 5 -8.84 -13.60 32.43
N HIS A 6 -9.02 -14.58 31.56
CA HIS A 6 -8.55 -14.51 30.18
C HIS A 6 -9.15 -13.24 29.58
N SER A 7 -8.37 -12.16 29.51
CA SER A 7 -8.76 -10.96 28.78
C SER A 7 -9.08 -11.41 27.37
N SER A 8 -10.36 -11.36 26.98
CA SER A 8 -10.78 -11.79 25.65
C SER A 8 -10.11 -10.89 24.63
N THR A 9 -9.05 -11.38 24.00
CA THR A 9 -8.37 -10.66 22.93
C THR A 9 -9.35 -10.59 21.76
N SER A 10 -9.93 -9.41 21.56
CA SER A 10 -10.82 -9.13 20.43
C SER A 10 -10.17 -9.63 19.12
N PRO A 11 -10.92 -10.33 18.24
CA PRO A 11 -10.39 -10.78 16.95
C PRO A 11 -10.16 -9.62 15.97
N TRP A 12 -10.56 -8.40 16.33
CA TRP A 12 -10.46 -7.18 15.53
C TRP A 12 -9.17 -6.42 15.84
N ILE A 13 -8.67 -5.66 14.86
CA ILE A 13 -7.50 -4.79 15.05
C ILE A 13 -7.89 -3.65 16.01
N ARG A 14 -9.01 -2.99 15.73
CA ARG A 14 -9.61 -1.98 16.60
C ARG A 14 -11.01 -2.37 17.04
N SER A 15 -11.91 -2.53 16.09
CA SER A 15 -13.31 -2.88 16.32
C SER A 15 -13.93 -3.31 15.00
N ALA A 16 -15.01 -4.10 15.04
CA ALA A 16 -15.70 -4.55 13.83
C ALA A 16 -16.04 -3.39 12.89
N ARG A 17 -16.62 -2.29 13.40
CA ARG A 17 -16.99 -1.12 12.58
C ARG A 17 -15.80 -0.44 11.93
N TRP A 18 -14.70 -0.30 12.67
CA TRP A 18 -13.51 0.37 12.14
C TRP A 18 -12.78 -0.50 11.13
N ASP A 19 -12.60 -1.78 11.46
CA ASP A 19 -12.01 -2.77 10.56
C ASP A 19 -12.87 -2.89 9.28
N SER A 20 -14.20 -2.89 9.37
CA SER A 20 -15.12 -2.90 8.22
C SER A 20 -14.89 -1.74 7.25
N PHE A 21 -14.64 -0.54 7.76
CA PHE A 21 -14.43 0.64 6.92
C PHE A 21 -13.04 0.65 6.29
N TRP A 22 -11.98 0.49 7.09
CA TRP A 22 -10.60 0.67 6.65
C TRP A 22 -9.99 -0.60 6.06
N ILE A 23 -10.03 -1.69 6.82
CA ILE A 23 -9.25 -2.91 6.55
C ILE A 23 -10.00 -3.85 5.62
N LEU A 24 -11.31 -4.01 5.86
CA LEU A 24 -12.20 -4.83 5.05
C LEU A 24 -12.89 -4.02 3.95
N SER A 25 -12.26 -2.92 3.51
CA SER A 25 -12.74 -2.05 2.44
C SER A 25 -12.97 -2.78 1.11
N GLY A 26 -12.30 -3.93 0.92
CA GLY A 26 -12.54 -4.85 -0.19
C GLY A 26 -13.95 -5.50 -0.22
N PHE A 27 -14.81 -5.28 0.78
CA PHE A 27 -16.23 -5.63 0.67
C PHE A 27 -17.09 -4.51 0.11
N TRP A 28 -16.92 -3.28 0.60
CA TRP A 28 -17.82 -2.18 0.25
C TRP A 28 -17.34 -1.40 -0.99
N LEU A 29 -16.03 -1.27 -1.21
CA LEU A 29 -15.50 -0.59 -2.40
C LEU A 29 -15.95 -1.24 -3.72
N PRO A 30 -15.88 -2.59 -3.89
CA PRO A 30 -16.33 -3.20 -5.13
C PRO A 30 -17.82 -2.96 -5.38
N LEU A 31 -18.65 -3.02 -4.34
CA LEU A 31 -20.09 -2.75 -4.46
C LEU A 31 -20.35 -1.32 -4.94
N VAL A 32 -19.62 -0.34 -4.38
CA VAL A 32 -19.72 1.06 -4.80
C VAL A 32 -19.33 1.20 -6.28
N PHE A 33 -18.28 0.53 -6.75
CA PHE A 33 -17.82 0.65 -8.14
C PHE A 33 -18.65 -0.11 -9.16
N VAL A 34 -19.31 -1.20 -8.76
CA VAL A 34 -20.30 -1.88 -9.61
C VAL A 34 -21.56 -1.03 -9.77
N LEU A 35 -21.95 -0.30 -8.72
CA LEU A 35 -23.18 0.49 -8.72
C LEU A 35 -23.01 1.91 -9.30
N LEU A 36 -21.78 2.42 -9.36
CA LEU A 36 -21.50 3.77 -9.86
C LEU A 36 -21.19 3.76 -11.37
N PRO A 37 -21.92 4.54 -12.19
CA PRO A 37 -21.51 4.79 -13.57
C PRO A 37 -20.13 5.44 -13.62
N LEU A 38 -19.31 5.06 -14.60
CA LEU A 38 -17.94 5.54 -14.76
C LEU A 38 -17.84 7.08 -14.78
N SER A 39 -18.79 7.76 -15.40
CA SER A 39 -18.85 9.22 -15.46
C SER A 39 -18.97 9.88 -14.08
N GLN A 40 -19.68 9.22 -13.14
CA GLN A 40 -19.84 9.69 -11.77
C GLN A 40 -18.69 9.23 -10.86
N ALA A 41 -18.09 8.08 -11.16
CA ALA A 41 -16.95 7.56 -10.40
C ALA A 41 -15.67 8.38 -10.63
N LYS A 42 -15.45 8.92 -11.83
CA LYS A 42 -14.24 9.66 -12.22
C LYS A 42 -13.86 10.80 -11.26
N PRO A 43 -14.76 11.77 -10.94
CA PRO A 43 -14.44 12.83 -9.99
C PRO A 43 -14.11 12.32 -8.58
N VAL A 44 -14.78 11.25 -8.14
CA VAL A 44 -14.55 10.63 -6.83
C VAL A 44 -13.18 9.97 -6.79
N ILE A 45 -12.83 9.19 -7.83
CA ILE A 45 -11.51 8.57 -7.99
C ILE A 45 -10.42 9.64 -7.99
N LEU A 46 -10.64 10.76 -8.67
CA LEU A 46 -9.69 11.88 -8.71
C LEU A 46 -9.46 12.47 -7.31
N ALA A 47 -10.56 12.80 -6.59
CA ALA A 47 -10.48 13.36 -5.25
C ALA A 47 -9.79 12.41 -4.26
N LEU A 48 -10.11 11.11 -4.34
CA LEU A 48 -9.48 10.09 -3.49
C LEU A 48 -8.01 9.88 -3.87
N THR A 49 -7.65 9.92 -5.15
CA THR A 49 -6.25 9.84 -5.59
C THR A 49 -5.46 11.03 -5.05
N LEU A 50 -5.97 12.25 -5.22
CA LEU A 50 -5.37 13.46 -4.67
C LEU A 50 -5.16 13.39 -3.15
N GLY A 51 -6.14 12.88 -2.42
CA GLY A 51 -6.07 12.80 -0.96
C GLY A 51 -5.24 11.63 -0.44
N LEU A 52 -5.25 10.48 -1.10
CA LEU A 52 -4.80 9.21 -0.53
C LEU A 52 -3.54 8.63 -1.19
N TRP A 53 -3.25 8.99 -2.46
CA TRP A 53 -2.13 8.39 -3.19
C TRP A 53 -0.77 8.76 -2.59
N ILE A 54 -0.46 10.03 -2.33
CA ILE A 54 0.83 10.33 -1.70
C ILE A 54 0.74 10.16 -0.18
N ALA A 55 -0.45 10.32 0.40
CA ALA A 55 -0.70 10.05 1.81
C ALA A 55 -0.34 8.61 2.21
N HIS A 56 -0.78 7.59 1.47
CA HIS A 56 -0.41 6.19 1.76
C HIS A 56 1.10 5.97 1.58
N ARG A 57 1.69 6.58 0.53
CA ARG A 57 3.11 6.46 0.23
C ARG A 57 3.99 6.95 1.39
N LEU A 58 3.57 8.05 2.03
CA LEU A 58 4.25 8.65 3.19
C LEU A 58 3.87 8.03 4.54
N SER A 59 2.85 7.18 4.59
CA SER A 59 2.30 6.67 5.85
C SER A 59 3.32 5.88 6.68
N SER A 60 4.13 5.02 6.05
CA SER A 60 5.16 4.24 6.73
C SER A 60 6.36 5.10 7.16
N VAL A 61 6.67 6.17 6.40
CA VAL A 61 7.64 7.20 6.81
C VAL A 61 7.13 7.97 8.03
N TYR A 62 5.85 8.33 8.03
CA TYR A 62 5.19 8.97 9.15
C TYR A 62 5.24 8.09 10.40
N LEU A 63 4.93 6.79 10.29
CA LEU A 63 5.05 5.87 11.42
C LEU A 63 6.48 5.82 11.96
N ALA A 64 7.48 5.68 11.08
CA ALA A 64 8.87 5.61 11.50
C ALA A 64 9.32 6.88 12.25
N LEU A 65 8.99 8.06 11.72
CA LEU A 65 9.55 9.34 12.20
C LEU A 65 8.69 10.04 13.24
N CYS A 66 7.36 9.92 13.17
CA CYS A 66 6.41 10.69 13.97
C CYS A 66 5.81 9.89 15.15
N VAL A 67 6.14 8.60 15.28
CA VAL A 67 5.64 7.73 16.37
C VAL A 67 6.80 7.31 17.28
N ARG A 68 6.65 7.57 18.58
CA ARG A 68 7.74 7.45 19.57
C ARG A 68 8.27 6.02 19.70
N GLU A 69 7.39 5.04 19.61
CA GLU A 69 7.67 3.62 19.80
C GLU A 69 8.67 3.09 18.75
N TYR A 70 8.74 3.71 17.56
CA TYR A 70 9.73 3.38 16.53
C TYR A 70 11.11 4.00 16.75
N ARG A 71 11.30 4.86 17.75
CA ARG A 71 12.60 5.50 18.04
C ARG A 71 13.71 4.46 18.27
N SER A 72 13.41 3.38 19.00
CA SER A 72 14.37 2.28 19.24
C SER A 72 14.72 1.54 17.94
N VAL A 73 13.73 1.35 17.07
CA VAL A 73 13.88 0.73 15.75
C VAL A 73 14.80 1.58 14.87
N LEU A 74 14.56 2.89 14.80
CA LEU A 74 15.41 3.84 14.05
C LEU A 74 16.84 3.84 14.60
N ALA A 75 17.02 3.87 15.92
CA ALA A 75 18.33 3.89 16.55
C ALA A 75 19.13 2.60 16.29
N ALA A 76 18.46 1.44 16.33
CA ALA A 76 19.07 0.15 16.05
C ALA A 76 19.37 -0.06 14.55
N LYS A 77 18.64 0.61 13.66
CA LYS A 77 18.69 0.38 12.21
C LYS A 77 18.95 1.64 11.40
N LYS A 78 19.88 2.49 11.85
CA LYS A 78 20.24 3.75 11.16
C LYS A 78 20.61 3.55 9.69
N GLY A 79 21.36 2.47 9.38
CA GLY A 79 21.69 2.13 7.99
C GLY A 79 20.44 1.83 7.15
N TYR A 80 19.38 1.27 7.75
CA TYR A 80 18.15 0.95 7.04
C TYR A 80 17.27 2.16 6.77
N PHE A 81 17.11 3.03 7.76
CA PHE A 81 16.23 4.21 7.67
C PHE A 81 16.94 5.49 7.20
N GLY A 82 18.26 5.45 7.01
CA GLY A 82 19.03 6.60 6.51
C GLY A 82 19.96 6.22 5.37
N GLY A 83 20.78 5.18 5.56
CA GLY A 83 21.75 4.72 4.57
C GLY A 83 21.11 4.22 3.27
N TRP A 84 20.17 3.27 3.35
CA TRP A 84 19.47 2.75 2.18
C TRP A 84 18.66 3.81 1.41
N PRO A 85 17.86 4.68 2.07
CA PRO A 85 17.22 5.80 1.38
C PRO A 85 18.20 6.68 0.61
N LEU A 86 19.33 7.05 1.23
CA LEU A 86 20.35 7.86 0.58
C LEU A 86 20.97 7.12 -0.63
N ALA A 87 21.29 5.84 -0.47
CA ALA A 87 21.83 5.02 -1.54
C ALA A 87 20.86 4.91 -2.72
N ILE A 88 19.57 4.64 -2.46
CA ILE A 88 18.53 4.59 -3.50
C ILE A 88 18.44 5.94 -4.21
N PHE A 89 18.40 7.04 -3.47
CA PHE A 89 18.35 8.38 -4.04
C PHE A 89 19.55 8.66 -4.96
N VAL A 90 20.77 8.40 -4.48
CA VAL A 90 22.00 8.64 -5.25
C VAL A 90 22.05 7.75 -6.50
N LEU A 91 21.72 6.47 -6.39
CA LEU A 91 21.72 5.55 -7.53
C LEU A 91 20.66 5.92 -8.57
N LEU A 92 19.45 6.27 -8.13
CA LEU A 92 18.35 6.67 -9.00
C LEU A 92 18.68 7.97 -9.75
N MET A 93 19.13 9.00 -9.02
CA MET A 93 19.50 10.27 -9.62
C MET A 93 20.73 10.11 -10.51
N GLY A 94 21.74 9.36 -10.08
CA GLY A 94 22.92 9.06 -10.88
C GLY A 94 22.56 8.36 -12.20
N TYR A 95 21.62 7.41 -12.18
CA TYR A 95 21.12 6.74 -13.38
C TYR A 95 20.36 7.72 -14.29
N LEU A 96 19.43 8.51 -13.76
CA LEU A 96 18.62 9.45 -14.54
C LEU A 96 19.46 10.56 -15.17
N PHE A 97 20.46 11.08 -14.45
CA PHE A 97 21.34 12.16 -14.91
C PHE A 97 22.63 11.67 -15.60
N CYS A 98 22.82 10.36 -15.79
CA CYS A 98 23.99 9.81 -16.45
C CYS A 98 24.13 10.37 -17.89
N PRO A 99 25.30 10.89 -18.32
CA PRO A 99 25.48 11.35 -19.69
C PRO A 99 25.22 10.23 -20.71
N ASN A 100 24.65 10.57 -21.88
CA ASN A 100 24.38 9.60 -22.95
C ASN A 100 25.65 8.91 -23.49
N THR A 101 26.82 9.52 -23.29
CA THR A 101 28.12 8.94 -23.63
C THR A 101 28.50 7.73 -22.77
N LEU A 102 28.00 7.67 -21.52
CA LEU A 102 28.23 6.57 -20.59
C LEU A 102 27.07 5.57 -20.58
N LEU A 103 25.84 6.05 -20.76
CA LEU A 103 24.64 5.23 -20.83
C LEU A 103 23.82 5.66 -22.06
N PRO A 104 23.91 4.95 -23.20
CA PRO A 104 23.26 5.34 -24.46
C PRO A 104 21.76 5.00 -24.46
N LEU A 105 21.05 5.49 -23.46
CA LEU A 105 19.59 5.45 -23.33
C LEU A 105 19.08 6.89 -23.24
N THR A 106 18.04 7.19 -23.99
CA THR A 106 17.28 8.44 -23.88
C THR A 106 16.67 8.60 -22.49
N GLN A 107 16.30 9.83 -22.14
CA GLN A 107 15.64 10.10 -20.87
C GLN A 107 14.34 9.31 -20.71
N LEU A 108 13.51 9.26 -21.76
CA LEU A 108 12.25 8.53 -21.74
C LEU A 108 12.47 7.03 -21.51
N GLU A 109 13.43 6.41 -22.19
CA GLU A 109 13.76 4.99 -22.01
C GLU A 109 14.18 4.68 -20.56
N ARG A 110 14.95 5.57 -19.95
CA ARG A 110 15.36 5.43 -18.54
C ARG A 110 14.16 5.47 -17.59
N PHE A 111 13.23 6.41 -17.82
CA PHE A 111 11.99 6.47 -17.05
C PHE A 111 11.10 5.26 -17.28
N LEU A 112 10.97 4.80 -18.53
CA LEU A 112 10.20 3.59 -18.87
C LEU A 112 10.76 2.35 -18.17
N LEU A 113 12.08 2.14 -18.16
CA LEU A 113 12.71 1.02 -17.47
C LEU A 113 12.49 1.07 -15.96
N LEU A 114 12.59 2.25 -15.35
CA LEU A 114 12.34 2.42 -13.92
C LEU A 114 10.86 2.27 -13.57
N ALA A 115 9.94 2.79 -14.38
CA ALA A 115 8.50 2.63 -14.20
C ALA A 115 8.09 1.15 -14.36
N PHE A 116 8.71 0.44 -15.31
CA PHE A 116 8.51 -1.00 -15.47
C PHE A 116 9.02 -1.78 -14.25
N ALA A 117 10.18 -1.42 -13.69
CA ALA A 117 10.66 -2.00 -12.44
C ALA A 117 9.71 -1.68 -11.27
N ASP A 118 9.30 -0.40 -11.12
CA ASP A 118 8.38 0.07 -10.08
C ASP A 118 7.05 -0.68 -10.12
N TYR A 119 6.52 -0.96 -11.33
CA TYR A 119 5.32 -1.76 -11.52
C TYR A 119 5.41 -3.15 -10.86
N PHE A 120 6.48 -3.92 -11.11
CA PHE A 120 6.64 -5.24 -10.48
C PHE A 120 6.90 -5.13 -8.97
N PHE A 121 7.65 -4.13 -8.54
CA PHE A 121 7.84 -3.86 -7.11
C PHE A 121 6.50 -3.52 -6.44
N SER A 122 5.63 -2.76 -7.10
CA SER A 122 4.30 -2.42 -6.64
C SER A 122 3.42 -3.67 -6.48
N LEU A 123 3.34 -4.54 -7.50
CA LEU A 123 2.59 -5.80 -7.40
C LEU A 123 3.09 -6.69 -6.26
N TYR A 124 4.41 -6.82 -6.13
CA TYR A 124 5.01 -7.56 -5.03
C TYR A 124 4.69 -6.91 -3.67
N HIS A 125 4.77 -5.59 -3.59
CA HIS A 125 4.48 -4.81 -2.39
C HIS A 125 3.01 -4.99 -1.96
N PHE A 126 2.06 -5.00 -2.90
CA PHE A 126 0.65 -5.23 -2.62
C PHE A 126 0.45 -6.59 -1.94
N ALA A 127 0.95 -7.65 -2.56
CA ALA A 127 0.89 -9.00 -2.01
C ALA A 127 1.49 -9.08 -0.59
N VAL A 128 2.65 -8.45 -0.41
CA VAL A 128 3.36 -8.39 0.86
C VAL A 128 2.58 -7.63 1.93
N GLN A 129 1.96 -6.50 1.59
CA GLN A 129 1.17 -5.72 2.52
C GLN A 129 -0.02 -6.54 3.01
N HIS A 130 -0.74 -7.22 2.10
CA HIS A 130 -1.85 -8.09 2.50
C HIS A 130 -1.39 -9.23 3.41
N TYR A 131 -0.24 -9.83 3.13
CA TYR A 131 0.38 -10.81 4.03
C TYR A 131 0.71 -10.21 5.40
N GLY A 132 1.17 -8.96 5.44
CA GLY A 132 1.39 -8.18 6.66
C GLY A 132 0.10 -8.02 7.48
N VAL A 133 -1.02 -7.66 6.84
CA VAL A 133 -2.32 -7.53 7.52
C VAL A 133 -2.83 -8.87 8.04
N LEU A 134 -2.70 -9.97 7.28
CA LEU A 134 -3.00 -11.31 7.78
C LEU A 134 -2.15 -11.64 9.01
N SER A 135 -0.89 -11.19 9.04
CA SER A 135 -0.01 -11.34 10.21
C SER A 135 -0.46 -10.53 11.41
N VAL A 136 -1.04 -9.33 11.22
CA VAL A 136 -1.66 -8.53 12.28
C VAL A 136 -2.88 -9.24 12.87
N TYR A 137 -3.78 -9.78 12.04
CA TYR A 137 -4.91 -10.56 12.57
C TYR A 137 -4.44 -11.83 13.27
N ARG A 138 -3.38 -12.47 12.76
CA ARG A 138 -2.78 -13.66 13.39
C ARG A 138 -2.22 -13.36 14.78
N SER A 139 -1.66 -12.16 15.01
CA SER A 139 -1.17 -11.78 16.34
C SER A 139 -2.30 -11.53 17.36
N ARG A 140 -3.57 -11.55 16.94
CA ARG A 140 -4.75 -11.48 17.83
C ARG A 140 -5.26 -12.85 18.27
N LEU A 141 -4.75 -13.93 17.68
CA LEU A 141 -5.15 -15.29 18.07
C LEU A 141 -4.52 -15.66 19.42
N PRO A 142 -5.24 -16.32 20.34
CA PRO A 142 -4.76 -16.67 21.68
C PRO A 142 -3.41 -17.41 21.71
N HIS A 143 -3.12 -18.20 20.68
CA HIS A 143 -1.88 -18.99 20.59
C HIS A 143 -0.83 -18.39 19.65
N GLY A 144 -1.14 -17.31 18.93
CA GLY A 144 -0.30 -16.74 17.87
C GLY A 144 0.17 -17.80 16.87
N GLN A 145 -0.61 -18.08 15.81
CA GLN A 145 -0.33 -19.20 14.90
C GLN A 145 1.10 -19.16 14.32
N ARG A 146 1.85 -20.26 14.47
CA ARG A 146 3.25 -20.43 14.01
C ARG A 146 3.44 -21.55 12.98
N ASP A 147 2.37 -22.20 12.55
CA ASP A 147 2.42 -23.23 11.52
C ASP A 147 3.07 -22.73 10.23
N ALA A 148 4.29 -23.19 9.96
CA ALA A 148 5.07 -22.79 8.79
C ALA A 148 4.37 -23.10 7.46
N GLY A 149 3.58 -24.16 7.38
CA GLY A 149 2.81 -24.51 6.18
C GLY A 149 1.73 -23.47 5.91
N LEU A 150 1.02 -23.04 6.95
CA LEU A 150 0.01 -22.00 6.82
C LEU A 150 0.63 -20.62 6.54
N LEU A 151 1.79 -20.30 7.11
CA LEU A 151 2.51 -19.06 6.81
C LEU A 151 2.93 -18.99 5.34
N LYS A 152 3.40 -20.11 4.78
CA LYS A 152 3.70 -20.21 3.35
C LYS A 152 2.44 -20.09 2.51
N TRP A 153 1.35 -20.74 2.92
CA TRP A 153 0.05 -20.63 2.24
C TRP A 153 -0.43 -19.19 2.18
N ASP A 154 -0.40 -18.45 3.29
CA ASP A 154 -0.80 -17.03 3.34
C ASP A 154 -0.01 -16.18 2.34
N PHE A 155 1.32 -16.39 2.27
CA PHE A 155 2.17 -15.65 1.37
C PHE A 155 1.80 -15.91 -0.10
N TRP A 156 1.69 -17.19 -0.47
CA TRP A 156 1.28 -17.57 -1.83
C TRP A 156 -0.13 -17.09 -2.14
N ALA A 157 -1.04 -17.13 -1.18
CA ALA A 157 -2.41 -16.68 -1.36
C ALA A 157 -2.48 -15.17 -1.65
N CYS A 158 -1.76 -14.36 -0.89
CA CYS A 158 -1.67 -12.93 -1.17
C CYS A 158 -0.94 -12.64 -2.49
N LEU A 159 0.10 -13.40 -2.84
CA LEU A 159 0.82 -13.24 -4.10
C LEU A 159 -0.05 -13.61 -5.31
N SER A 160 -0.88 -14.65 -5.20
CA SER A 160 -1.82 -15.02 -6.25
C SER A 160 -2.90 -13.96 -6.44
N VAL A 161 -3.54 -13.53 -5.35
CA VAL A 161 -4.72 -12.65 -5.41
C VAL A 161 -4.38 -11.22 -5.82
N SER A 162 -3.26 -10.68 -5.33
CA SER A 162 -2.88 -9.27 -5.56
C SER A 162 -1.68 -9.09 -6.49
N GLY A 163 -1.02 -10.19 -6.90
CA GLY A 163 0.10 -10.17 -7.84
C GLY A 163 -0.27 -10.83 -9.15
N VAL A 164 -0.50 -12.15 -9.14
CA VAL A 164 -0.72 -12.93 -10.37
C VAL A 164 -2.02 -12.55 -11.07
N PHE A 165 -3.15 -12.49 -10.36
CA PHE A 165 -4.42 -12.13 -11.02
C PHE A 165 -4.44 -10.68 -11.51
N SER A 166 -3.83 -9.75 -10.77
CA SER A 166 -3.64 -8.37 -11.21
C SER A 166 -2.78 -8.30 -12.47
N LEU A 167 -1.64 -8.99 -12.49
CA LEU A 167 -0.76 -9.05 -13.66
C LEU A 167 -1.48 -9.58 -14.91
N VAL A 168 -2.30 -10.62 -14.75
CA VAL A 168 -3.10 -11.16 -15.86
C VAL A 168 -4.16 -10.15 -16.31
N LEU A 169 -4.83 -9.46 -15.38
CA LEU A 169 -5.79 -8.41 -15.70
C LEU A 169 -5.14 -7.24 -16.45
N ASP A 170 -4.00 -6.75 -15.99
CA ASP A 170 -3.24 -5.66 -16.60
C ASP A 170 -2.83 -6.06 -18.04
N PHE A 171 -2.47 -7.33 -18.27
CA PHE A 171 -2.20 -7.86 -19.59
C PHE A 171 -3.46 -7.92 -20.48
N LEU A 172 -4.60 -8.36 -19.93
CA LEU A 172 -5.88 -8.38 -20.65
C LEU A 172 -6.40 -6.98 -21.00
N TYR A 173 -6.10 -5.99 -20.17
CA TYR A 173 -6.47 -4.59 -20.41
C TYR A 173 -5.47 -3.84 -21.28
N GLY A 174 -4.36 -4.47 -21.64
CA GLY A 174 -3.36 -3.90 -22.53
C GLY A 174 -2.48 -2.84 -21.86
N ASP A 175 -2.41 -2.81 -20.53
CA ASP A 175 -1.59 -1.84 -19.79
C ASP A 175 -0.10 -1.98 -20.13
N PHE A 176 0.35 -3.14 -20.62
CA PHE A 176 1.72 -3.33 -21.09
C PHE A 176 2.03 -2.73 -22.46
N ASN A 177 1.02 -2.42 -23.28
CA ASN A 177 1.23 -1.67 -24.53
C ASN A 177 1.80 -0.28 -24.26
N PHE A 178 1.46 0.28 -23.10
CA PHE A 178 1.94 1.59 -22.66
C PHE A 178 3.47 1.67 -22.59
N PHE A 179 4.14 0.57 -22.23
CA PHE A 179 5.60 0.56 -22.15
C PHE A 179 6.28 0.43 -23.53
N GLY A 180 5.55 0.16 -24.61
CA GLY A 180 6.11 -0.06 -25.95
C GLY A 180 7.02 -1.29 -26.07
N LEU A 181 7.19 -2.07 -24.99
CA LEU A 181 8.10 -3.22 -24.87
C LEU A 181 7.46 -4.52 -25.36
N LEU A 182 6.13 -4.62 -25.35
CA LEU A 182 5.37 -5.79 -25.77
C LEU A 182 4.13 -5.31 -26.54
N GLN A 183 3.99 -5.70 -27.81
CA GLN A 183 2.73 -5.54 -28.51
C GLN A 183 1.73 -6.55 -27.92
N THR A 184 0.53 -6.10 -27.55
CA THR A 184 -0.56 -7.00 -27.19
C THR A 184 -0.76 -7.99 -28.32
N PRO A 185 -0.67 -9.31 -28.05
CA PRO A 185 -0.95 -10.31 -29.06
C PRO A 185 -2.33 -10.05 -29.68
N VAL A 186 -2.45 -10.11 -31.00
CA VAL A 186 -3.72 -9.94 -31.74
C VAL A 186 -4.83 -10.85 -31.18
N LEU A 187 -4.46 -11.98 -30.58
CA LEU A 187 -5.38 -12.90 -29.93
C LEU A 187 -6.20 -12.26 -28.77
N LEU A 188 -5.70 -11.20 -28.12
CA LEU A 188 -6.38 -10.48 -27.05
C LEU A 188 -7.33 -9.37 -27.52
N THR A 189 -7.69 -9.31 -28.80
CA THR A 189 -8.77 -8.42 -29.29
C THR A 189 -10.13 -9.14 -29.40
N ASP A 190 -10.16 -10.46 -29.25
CA ASP A 190 -11.39 -11.26 -29.30
C ASP A 190 -12.14 -11.18 -27.96
N SER A 191 -13.33 -10.54 -27.98
CA SER A 191 -14.17 -10.36 -26.81
C SER A 191 -14.66 -11.67 -26.19
N VAL A 192 -14.89 -12.72 -27.00
CA VAL A 192 -15.31 -14.05 -26.51
C VAL A 192 -14.16 -14.72 -25.78
N LEU A 193 -12.94 -14.63 -26.32
CA LEU A 193 -11.76 -15.17 -25.65
C LEU A 193 -11.48 -14.44 -24.34
N ILE A 194 -11.52 -13.10 -24.31
CA ILE A 194 -11.35 -12.30 -23.08
C ILE A 194 -12.39 -12.71 -22.03
N ALA A 195 -13.67 -12.82 -22.42
CA ALA A 195 -14.74 -13.24 -21.51
C ALA A 195 -14.50 -14.66 -20.99
N THR A 196 -14.04 -15.58 -21.83
CA THR A 196 -13.70 -16.96 -21.46
C THR A 196 -12.56 -16.99 -20.44
N ILE A 197 -11.48 -16.24 -20.69
CA ILE A 197 -10.34 -16.13 -19.77
C ILE A 197 -10.80 -15.56 -18.42
N LYS A 198 -11.56 -14.46 -18.43
CA LYS A 198 -12.13 -13.87 -17.20
C LYS A 198 -13.02 -14.86 -16.45
N GLY A 199 -13.82 -15.67 -17.15
CA GLY A 199 -14.63 -16.74 -16.56
C GLY A 199 -13.80 -17.83 -15.89
N LEU A 200 -12.74 -18.31 -16.56
CA LEU A 200 -11.82 -19.31 -16.01
C LEU A 200 -11.05 -18.78 -14.80
N LEU A 201 -10.59 -17.53 -14.84
CA LEU A 201 -9.93 -16.86 -13.71
C LEU A 201 -10.89 -16.71 -12.53
N SER A 202 -12.14 -16.34 -12.79
CA SER A 202 -13.18 -16.23 -11.76
C SER A 202 -13.42 -17.58 -11.08
N LEU A 203 -13.52 -18.66 -11.84
CA LEU A 203 -13.63 -20.02 -11.29
C LEU A 203 -12.39 -20.39 -10.46
N GLY A 204 -11.20 -20.05 -10.95
CA GLY A 204 -9.94 -20.24 -10.22
C GLY A 204 -9.93 -19.53 -8.86
N VAL A 205 -10.36 -18.26 -8.81
CA VAL A 205 -10.49 -17.50 -7.56
C VAL A 205 -11.50 -18.14 -6.63
N LEU A 206 -12.68 -18.57 -7.12
CA LEU A 206 -13.71 -19.21 -6.29
C LEU A 206 -13.22 -20.53 -5.66
N LEU A 207 -12.56 -21.38 -6.44
CA LEU A 207 -11.98 -22.63 -5.95
C LEU A 207 -10.88 -22.36 -4.92
N PHE A 208 -10.01 -21.40 -5.20
CA PHE A 208 -8.93 -21.00 -4.31
C PHE A 208 -9.46 -20.40 -2.99
N TRP A 209 -10.51 -19.59 -3.08
CA TRP A 209 -11.19 -19.00 -1.94
C TRP A 209 -11.83 -20.09 -1.07
N GLY A 210 -12.58 -21.01 -1.67
CA GLY A 210 -13.21 -22.13 -0.95
C GLY A 210 -12.19 -23.03 -0.25
N LEU A 211 -11.06 -23.34 -0.90
CA LEU A 211 -9.97 -24.11 -0.30
C LEU A 211 -9.35 -23.37 0.90
N THR A 212 -9.05 -22.08 0.75
CA THR A 212 -8.46 -21.28 1.83
C THR A 212 -9.41 -21.13 3.01
N LEU A 213 -10.70 -20.91 2.76
CA LEU A 213 -11.73 -20.89 3.80
C LEU A 213 -11.79 -22.20 4.56
N ARG A 214 -11.80 -23.34 3.85
CA ARG A 214 -11.76 -24.67 4.47
C ARG A 214 -10.55 -24.84 5.37
N ILE A 215 -9.36 -24.40 4.94
CA ILE A 215 -8.13 -24.44 5.75
C ILE A 215 -8.25 -23.55 6.98
N TYR A 216 -8.69 -22.30 6.82
CA TYR A 216 -8.79 -21.33 7.92
C TYR A 216 -9.83 -21.74 8.97
N LEU A 217 -10.98 -22.26 8.54
CA LEU A 217 -12.02 -22.77 9.44
C LEU A 217 -11.51 -23.98 10.23
N ARG A 218 -10.88 -24.95 9.56
CA ARG A 218 -10.31 -26.14 10.22
C ARG A 218 -9.20 -25.81 11.22
N LYS A 219 -8.44 -24.75 10.96
CA LYS A 219 -7.36 -24.29 11.84
C LYS A 219 -7.79 -23.18 12.81
N HIS A 220 -9.08 -22.86 12.91
CA HIS A 220 -9.61 -21.82 13.81
C HIS A 220 -8.89 -20.46 13.72
N GLN A 221 -8.70 -19.93 12.50
CA GLN A 221 -7.87 -18.75 12.24
C GLN A 221 -8.52 -17.38 12.57
N GLY A 222 -9.70 -17.37 13.20
CA GLY A 222 -10.40 -16.16 13.63
C GLY A 222 -11.11 -15.40 12.49
N TRP A 223 -12.24 -14.76 12.83
CA TRP A 223 -13.10 -14.11 11.84
C TRP A 223 -12.46 -12.91 11.14
N GLY A 224 -11.69 -12.07 11.83
CA GLY A 224 -11.03 -10.92 11.20
C GLY A 224 -10.12 -11.33 10.04
N ARG A 225 -9.33 -12.39 10.24
CA ARG A 225 -8.46 -12.95 9.20
C ARG A 225 -9.24 -13.57 8.04
N ILE A 226 -10.29 -14.35 8.35
CA ILE A 226 -11.17 -14.96 7.35
C ILE A 226 -11.82 -13.90 6.48
N LEU A 227 -12.39 -12.86 7.11
CA LEU A 227 -13.08 -11.78 6.43
C LEU A 227 -12.12 -10.95 5.58
N TYR A 228 -10.92 -10.68 6.07
CA TYR A 228 -9.92 -9.95 5.29
C TYR A 228 -9.49 -10.73 4.04
N PHE A 229 -9.20 -12.03 4.17
CA PHE A 229 -8.86 -12.81 2.98
C PHE A 229 -10.02 -12.89 1.99
N SER A 230 -11.25 -13.10 2.50
CA SER A 230 -12.46 -13.10 1.68
C SER A 230 -12.70 -11.78 0.96
N SER A 231 -12.39 -10.63 1.57
CA SER A 231 -12.55 -9.33 0.91
C SER A 231 -11.58 -9.17 -0.27
N LEU A 232 -10.36 -9.72 -0.18
CA LEU A 232 -9.43 -9.74 -1.31
C LEU A 232 -9.94 -10.62 -2.45
N CYS A 233 -10.46 -11.82 -2.16
CA CYS A 233 -11.04 -12.69 -3.18
C CYS A 233 -12.26 -12.05 -3.86
N LEU A 234 -13.16 -11.42 -3.09
CA LEU A 234 -14.30 -10.70 -3.64
C LEU A 234 -13.85 -9.55 -4.54
N MET A 235 -12.87 -8.75 -4.08
CA MET A 235 -12.32 -7.64 -4.85
C MET A 235 -11.74 -8.12 -6.19
N SER A 236 -10.99 -9.22 -6.20
CA SER A 236 -10.46 -9.80 -7.45
C SER A 236 -11.57 -10.33 -8.37
N LEU A 237 -12.62 -10.96 -7.83
CA LEU A 237 -13.76 -11.40 -8.64
C LEU A 237 -14.46 -10.23 -9.32
N VAL A 238 -14.71 -9.16 -8.57
CA VAL A 238 -15.35 -7.96 -9.12
C VAL A 238 -14.44 -7.27 -10.12
N SER A 239 -13.12 -7.29 -9.92
CA SER A 239 -12.13 -6.70 -10.83
C SER A 239 -12.19 -7.28 -12.25
N PHE A 240 -12.57 -8.55 -12.41
CA PHE A 240 -12.78 -9.15 -13.73
C PHE A 240 -14.00 -8.55 -14.48
N LEU A 241 -14.94 -7.95 -13.77
CA LEU A 241 -16.16 -7.36 -14.31
C LEU A 241 -16.06 -5.85 -14.58
N LEU A 242 -15.07 -5.18 -13.97
CA LEU A 242 -14.92 -3.73 -14.04
C LEU A 242 -14.16 -3.27 -15.29
N ASP A 243 -14.43 -2.04 -15.72
CA ASP A 243 -13.59 -1.33 -16.67
C ASP A 243 -12.17 -1.11 -16.12
N PRO A 244 -11.12 -0.98 -16.97
CA PRO A 244 -9.73 -0.87 -16.53
C PRO A 244 -9.50 0.20 -15.46
N LEU A 245 -10.06 1.40 -15.64
CA LEU A 245 -9.92 2.51 -14.69
C LEU A 245 -10.54 2.18 -13.32
N LEU A 246 -11.71 1.52 -13.30
CA LEU A 246 -12.40 1.17 -12.05
C LEU A 246 -11.68 0.02 -11.34
N TYR A 247 -11.20 -0.97 -12.09
CA TYR A 247 -10.35 -2.03 -11.56
C TYR A 247 -9.09 -1.48 -10.91
N PHE A 248 -8.32 -0.66 -11.63
CA PHE A 248 -7.10 -0.04 -11.12
C PHE A 248 -7.43 0.74 -9.85
N SER A 249 -8.43 1.61 -9.90
CA SER A 249 -8.85 2.42 -8.75
C SER A 249 -9.27 1.55 -7.56
N LEU A 250 -9.94 0.42 -7.78
CA LEU A 250 -10.41 -0.47 -6.72
C LEU A 250 -9.23 -1.07 -5.95
N ALA A 251 -8.26 -1.63 -6.67
CA ALA A 251 -7.07 -2.24 -6.08
C ALA A 251 -6.25 -1.17 -5.30
N GLN A 252 -6.04 -0.01 -5.91
CA GLN A 252 -5.30 1.09 -5.30
C GLN A 252 -5.98 1.62 -4.04
N LEU A 253 -7.27 1.94 -4.10
CA LEU A 253 -8.01 2.53 -2.97
C LEU A 253 -8.10 1.58 -1.77
N GLN A 254 -8.33 0.29 -2.02
CA GLN A 254 -8.36 -0.72 -0.95
C GLN A 254 -6.99 -0.76 -0.24
N HIS A 255 -5.91 -0.81 -1.02
CA HIS A 255 -4.55 -0.80 -0.51
C HIS A 255 -4.23 0.46 0.31
N TRP A 256 -4.61 1.65 -0.19
CA TRP A 256 -4.40 2.93 0.49
C TRP A 256 -5.19 3.04 1.79
N LEU A 257 -6.46 2.65 1.79
CA LEU A 257 -7.31 2.68 2.99
C LEU A 257 -6.78 1.75 4.09
N VAL A 258 -6.33 0.54 3.73
CA VAL A 258 -5.72 -0.38 4.71
C VAL A 258 -4.51 0.27 5.38
N SER A 259 -3.59 0.80 4.57
CA SER A 259 -2.33 1.39 5.06
C SER A 259 -2.58 2.65 5.91
N LEU A 260 -3.44 3.56 5.43
CA LEU A 260 -3.79 4.79 6.15
C LEU A 260 -4.60 4.51 7.42
N GLY A 261 -5.49 3.52 7.38
CA GLY A 261 -6.22 3.07 8.56
C GLY A 261 -5.24 2.56 9.62
N LEU A 262 -4.35 1.62 9.28
CA LEU A 262 -3.35 1.11 10.20
C LEU A 262 -2.47 2.24 10.76
N THR A 263 -2.02 3.15 9.90
CA THR A 263 -1.19 4.29 10.32
C THR A 263 -1.92 5.19 11.29
N ALA A 264 -3.18 5.56 11.00
CA ALA A 264 -3.99 6.40 11.88
C ALA A 264 -4.23 5.73 13.24
N TRP A 265 -4.49 4.42 13.25
CA TRP A 265 -4.68 3.65 14.48
C TRP A 265 -3.41 3.56 15.32
N MET A 266 -2.29 3.19 14.69
CA MET A 266 -1.02 3.01 15.37
C MET A 266 -0.48 4.35 15.89
N ALA A 267 -0.52 5.40 15.07
CA ALA A 267 -0.13 6.74 15.52
C ALA A 267 -1.03 7.21 16.68
N GLY A 268 -2.35 7.02 16.58
CA GLY A 268 -3.30 7.39 17.63
C GLY A 268 -3.08 6.68 18.97
N ASN A 269 -2.49 5.49 18.97
CA ASN A 269 -2.14 4.73 20.17
C ASN A 269 -0.75 5.07 20.73
N SER A 270 0.01 5.97 20.11
CA SER A 270 1.33 6.36 20.58
C SER A 270 1.26 7.05 21.95
N GLN A 271 2.09 6.61 22.90
CA GLN A 271 2.14 7.10 24.28
C GLN A 271 2.90 8.43 24.44
N SER A 272 3.13 9.15 23.34
CA SER A 272 3.78 10.46 23.32
C SER A 272 2.93 11.52 24.05
N GLY A 273 3.03 11.55 25.38
CA GLY A 273 2.43 12.61 26.19
C GLY A 273 2.25 12.37 27.69
N THR A 274 2.55 11.18 28.24
CA THR A 274 2.20 10.87 29.64
C THR A 274 3.38 10.61 30.58
N GLU A 275 4.61 10.55 30.09
CA GLU A 275 5.79 10.31 30.96
C GLU A 275 6.91 11.29 30.65
N THR A 276 7.27 12.09 31.66
CA THR A 276 8.49 12.88 31.78
C THR A 276 9.69 11.93 31.88
N VAL A 277 10.01 11.26 30.78
CA VAL A 277 11.23 10.45 30.67
C VAL A 277 12.42 11.40 30.49
N PRO A 278 13.57 11.16 31.15
CA PRO A 278 14.79 11.94 30.96
C PRO A 278 15.18 12.02 29.48
N GLY A 279 15.45 13.23 28.97
CA GLY A 279 15.75 13.49 27.55
C GLY A 279 14.51 13.87 26.73
N PHE A 280 13.82 14.93 27.16
CA PHE A 280 12.66 15.51 26.48
C PHE A 280 12.98 15.80 25.00
N ASN A 281 12.29 15.13 24.09
CA ASN A 281 12.47 15.35 22.66
C ASN A 281 11.25 16.12 22.12
N HIS A 282 11.44 17.41 21.83
CA HIS A 282 10.40 18.31 21.31
C HIS A 282 9.72 17.78 20.04
N TRP A 283 10.43 17.01 19.21
CA TRP A 283 9.87 16.39 18.01
C TRP A 283 8.72 15.44 18.34
N TYR A 284 8.97 14.46 19.22
CA TYR A 284 7.94 13.49 19.61
C TYR A 284 6.84 14.10 20.50
N ALA A 285 7.12 15.21 21.18
CA ALA A 285 6.09 15.96 21.92
C ALA A 285 5.09 16.62 20.96
N PHE A 286 5.59 17.29 19.91
CA PHE A 286 4.75 17.87 18.87
C PHE A 286 3.93 16.80 18.15
N TRP A 287 4.59 15.75 17.66
CA TRP A 287 3.88 14.67 16.97
C TRP A 287 2.92 13.92 17.87
N GLY A 288 3.22 13.77 19.16
CA GLY A 288 2.27 13.21 20.12
C GLY A 288 1.01 14.06 20.31
N TRP A 289 1.12 15.38 20.22
CA TRP A 289 -0.04 16.26 20.19
C TRP A 289 -0.86 16.12 18.89
N VAL A 290 -0.21 15.94 17.75
CA VAL A 290 -0.90 15.64 16.47
C VAL A 290 -1.60 14.28 16.55
N ASN A 291 -0.87 13.24 16.93
CA ASN A 291 -1.30 11.84 16.97
C ASN A 291 -2.53 11.61 17.86
N ARG A 292 -2.64 12.33 18.98
CA ARG A 292 -3.78 12.23 19.91
C ARG A 292 -5.10 12.74 19.33
N ARG A 293 -5.07 13.49 18.23
CA ARG A 293 -6.30 13.91 17.54
C ARG A 293 -6.83 12.77 16.69
N VAL A 294 -8.15 12.56 16.75
CA VAL A 294 -8.87 11.52 16.00
C VAL A 294 -8.48 11.46 14.52
N TRP A 295 -8.26 12.62 13.88
CA TRP A 295 -7.90 12.75 12.47
C TRP A 295 -6.50 13.32 12.23
N GLY A 296 -5.70 13.55 13.27
CA GLY A 296 -4.44 14.30 13.18
C GLY A 296 -3.46 13.73 12.15
N PRO A 297 -3.05 12.46 12.26
CA PRO A 297 -2.16 11.81 11.29
C PRO A 297 -2.70 11.84 9.86
N LEU A 298 -3.99 11.56 9.68
CA LEU A 298 -4.63 11.55 8.36
C LEU A 298 -4.65 12.93 7.72
N LEU A 299 -5.00 13.98 8.47
CA LEU A 299 -5.00 15.34 7.95
C LEU A 299 -3.61 15.77 7.50
N VAL A 300 -2.56 15.45 8.28
CA VAL A 300 -1.18 15.74 7.87
C VAL A 300 -0.84 15.01 6.58
N LEU A 301 -1.11 13.71 6.49
CA LEU A 301 -0.81 12.91 5.30
C LEU A 301 -1.58 13.37 4.06
N ILE A 302 -2.86 13.71 4.20
CA ILE A 302 -3.68 14.25 3.10
C ILE A 302 -3.16 15.62 2.67
N THR A 303 -2.82 16.52 3.59
CA THR A 303 -2.23 17.82 3.26
C THR A 303 -0.90 17.64 2.52
N LEU A 304 -0.02 16.76 3.01
CA LEU A 304 1.22 16.43 2.30
C LEU A 304 0.94 15.85 0.91
N SER A 305 -0.10 15.03 0.77
CA SER A 305 -0.50 14.47 -0.52
C SER A 305 -0.81 15.58 -1.51
N LEU A 306 -1.74 16.48 -1.14
CA LEU A 306 -2.14 17.61 -1.98
C LEU A 306 -0.97 18.54 -2.35
N LEU A 307 -0.06 18.80 -1.40
CA LEU A 307 1.10 19.68 -1.63
C LEU A 307 2.15 19.05 -2.53
N LEU A 308 2.32 17.72 -2.48
CA LEU A 308 3.35 17.02 -3.22
C LEU A 308 2.88 16.49 -4.57
N THR A 309 1.57 16.34 -4.79
CA THR A 309 1.01 15.90 -6.09
C THR A 309 1.60 16.64 -7.29
N PRO A 310 1.69 18.00 -7.31
CA PRO A 310 2.22 18.70 -8.48
C PRO A 310 3.65 18.30 -8.84
N ILE A 311 4.44 17.82 -7.87
CA ILE A 311 5.82 17.39 -8.06
C ILE A 311 5.88 15.89 -8.39
N LEU A 312 5.13 15.07 -7.66
CA LEU A 312 5.25 13.61 -7.73
C LEU A 312 4.44 12.97 -8.87
N GLU A 313 3.78 13.77 -9.73
CA GLU A 313 3.23 13.33 -11.02
C GLU A 313 4.23 13.42 -12.18
N ALA A 314 5.46 13.88 -11.92
CA ALA A 314 6.45 14.14 -12.95
C ALA A 314 6.87 12.90 -13.76
N ASP A 315 7.01 11.75 -13.11
CA ASP A 315 7.28 10.48 -13.80
C ASP A 315 6.16 10.12 -14.76
N TYR A 316 4.91 10.21 -14.30
CA TYR A 316 3.73 9.99 -15.11
C TYR A 316 3.67 10.96 -16.30
N PHE A 317 3.95 12.25 -16.09
CA PHE A 317 4.01 13.26 -17.15
C PHE A 317 5.05 12.92 -18.23
N ILE A 318 6.25 12.51 -17.81
CA ILE A 318 7.35 12.16 -18.71
C ILE A 318 6.98 10.93 -19.55
N VAL A 319 6.48 9.88 -18.91
CA VAL A 319 6.15 8.63 -19.60
C VAL A 319 4.95 8.82 -20.56
N HIS A 320 4.06 9.77 -20.29
CA HIS A 320 2.97 10.17 -21.19
C HIS A 320 3.38 11.20 -22.26
N GLY A 321 4.67 11.28 -22.59
CA GLY A 321 5.16 12.14 -23.67
C GLY A 321 4.94 13.62 -23.40
N LEU A 322 4.96 14.04 -22.13
CA LEU A 322 4.76 15.42 -21.71
C LEU A 322 3.38 15.98 -22.09
N ASN A 323 2.34 15.13 -22.13
CA ASN A 323 0.97 15.53 -22.37
C ASN A 323 0.35 16.21 -21.13
N PRO A 324 0.04 17.52 -21.15
CA PRO A 324 -0.52 18.22 -19.98
C PRO A 324 -1.92 17.74 -19.60
N GLU A 325 -2.67 17.16 -20.53
CA GLU A 325 -4.01 16.63 -20.27
C GLU A 325 -3.98 15.34 -19.45
N ALA A 326 -2.82 14.71 -19.32
CA ALA A 326 -2.65 13.53 -18.48
C ALA A 326 -2.55 13.90 -16.98
N LEU A 327 -2.16 15.15 -16.65
CA LEU A 327 -1.92 15.60 -15.27
C LEU A 327 -3.22 15.83 -14.49
N ILE A 328 -3.18 15.51 -13.19
CA ILE A 328 -4.25 15.93 -12.28
C ILE A 328 -4.10 17.42 -12.00
N VAL A 329 -2.89 17.87 -11.67
CA VAL A 329 -2.60 19.29 -11.44
C VAL A 329 -2.04 19.93 -12.70
N LYS A 330 -2.94 20.56 -13.47
CA LYS A 330 -2.59 21.24 -14.71
C LYS A 330 -1.75 22.49 -14.44
N GLY A 331 -0.55 22.56 -15.00
CA GLY A 331 0.23 23.80 -15.13
C GLY A 331 1.58 23.83 -14.40
N PHE A 332 1.79 23.10 -13.30
CA PHE A 332 3.07 23.13 -12.60
C PHE A 332 4.20 22.47 -13.40
N LEU A 333 4.08 21.18 -13.72
CA LEU A 333 5.10 20.43 -14.45
C LEU A 333 5.37 20.93 -15.88
N PRO A 334 4.36 21.37 -16.66
CA PRO A 334 4.60 21.96 -17.97
C PRO A 334 5.54 23.18 -17.94
N ALA A 335 5.61 23.92 -16.83
CA ALA A 335 6.55 25.04 -16.69
C ALA A 335 8.03 24.61 -16.64
N PHE A 336 8.30 23.32 -16.40
CA PHE A 336 9.64 22.74 -16.30
C PHE A 336 9.99 21.82 -17.49
N ARG A 337 9.17 21.77 -18.54
CA ARG A 337 9.31 20.83 -19.68
C ARG A 337 10.72 20.76 -20.29
N ASP A 338 11.40 21.89 -20.37
CA ASP A 338 12.72 22.01 -21.01
C ASP A 338 13.84 22.20 -19.94
N SER A 339 13.59 21.76 -18.70
CA SER A 339 14.49 21.96 -17.56
C SER A 339 14.92 20.65 -16.91
N LEU A 340 16.15 20.64 -16.37
CA LEU A 340 16.67 19.54 -15.54
C LEU A 340 15.80 19.25 -14.30
N TRP A 341 15.02 20.24 -13.85
CA TRP A 341 14.08 20.09 -12.75
C TRP A 341 12.99 19.05 -13.05
N LEU A 342 12.57 18.88 -14.29
CA LEU A 342 11.58 17.86 -14.63
C LEU A 342 12.16 16.45 -14.39
N THR A 343 13.41 16.21 -14.78
CA THR A 343 14.13 14.96 -14.48
C THR A 343 14.24 14.74 -12.97
N PHE A 344 14.57 15.80 -12.23
CA PHE A 344 14.69 15.74 -10.78
C PHE A 344 13.35 15.39 -10.12
N PHE A 345 12.24 16.03 -10.52
CA PHE A 345 10.92 15.74 -10.01
C PHE A 345 10.46 14.33 -10.36
N GLY A 346 10.71 13.86 -11.58
CA GLY A 346 10.42 12.47 -11.98
C GLY A 346 11.23 11.47 -11.14
N GLY A 347 12.51 11.78 -10.90
CA GLY A 347 13.34 11.00 -9.97
C GLY A 347 12.80 11.02 -8.54
N MET A 348 12.27 12.14 -8.06
CA MET A 348 11.64 12.23 -6.74
C MET A 348 10.35 11.42 -6.64
N ALA A 349 9.55 11.38 -7.72
CA ALA A 349 8.35 10.54 -7.81
C ALA A 349 8.71 9.06 -7.64
N LEU A 350 9.65 8.55 -8.43
CA LEU A 350 10.12 7.15 -8.33
C LEU A 350 10.83 6.88 -7.00
N PHE A 351 11.67 7.81 -6.52
CA PHE A 351 12.32 7.69 -5.21
C PHE A 351 11.29 7.51 -4.10
N SER A 352 10.20 8.28 -4.14
CA SER A 352 9.14 8.18 -3.14
C SER A 352 8.43 6.82 -3.16
N SER A 353 8.26 6.17 -4.32
CA SER A 353 7.77 4.77 -4.41
C SER A 353 8.72 3.80 -3.72
N PHE A 354 10.01 3.83 -4.07
CA PHE A 354 11.01 2.92 -3.47
C PHE A 354 11.18 3.16 -1.97
N LEU A 355 11.16 4.43 -1.54
CA LEU A 355 11.21 4.81 -0.14
C LEU A 355 10.01 4.23 0.62
N HIS A 356 8.82 4.29 0.04
CA HIS A 356 7.62 3.70 0.60
C HIS A 356 7.77 2.19 0.80
N TYR A 357 8.20 1.44 -0.23
CA TYR A 357 8.40 0.00 -0.13
C TYR A 357 9.41 -0.38 0.95
N LEU A 358 10.48 0.41 1.07
CA LEU A 358 11.51 0.21 2.09
C LEU A 358 10.98 0.50 3.50
N TYR A 359 10.36 1.66 3.71
CA TYR A 359 9.87 2.05 5.04
C TYR A 359 8.72 1.18 5.51
N ASP A 360 7.81 0.78 4.62
CA ASP A 360 6.71 -0.12 4.93
C ASP A 360 7.21 -1.44 5.51
N ARG A 361 8.19 -2.05 4.84
CA ARG A 361 8.91 -3.21 5.38
C ARG A 361 9.62 -2.88 6.69
N GLY A 362 10.23 -1.71 6.81
CA GLY A 362 10.91 -1.27 8.03
C GLY A 362 10.02 -1.24 9.28
N VAL A 363 8.78 -0.77 9.13
CA VAL A 363 7.84 -0.59 10.25
C VAL A 363 6.92 -1.79 10.46
N PHE A 364 6.69 -2.64 9.46
CA PHE A 364 5.80 -3.82 9.57
C PHE A 364 6.53 -5.18 9.54
N ARG A 365 7.85 -5.24 9.64
CA ARG A 365 8.61 -6.51 9.69
C ARG A 365 8.48 -7.21 11.04
N PHE A 366 7.39 -7.95 11.24
CA PHE A 366 7.14 -8.73 12.47
C PHE A 366 8.11 -9.89 12.73
N SER A 367 8.95 -10.26 11.76
CA SER A 367 10.05 -11.22 11.99
C SER A 367 11.20 -10.62 12.79
N ASP A 368 11.35 -9.30 12.76
CA ASP A 368 12.35 -8.58 13.55
C ASP A 368 11.82 -8.32 14.96
N PRO A 369 12.55 -8.69 16.03
CA PRO A 369 12.06 -8.54 17.40
C PRO A 369 11.76 -7.09 17.79
N ILE A 370 12.62 -6.14 17.40
CA ILE A 370 12.51 -4.73 17.82
C ILE A 370 11.35 -4.06 17.08
N THR A 371 11.28 -4.23 15.75
CA THR A 371 10.15 -3.75 14.94
C THR A 371 8.84 -4.39 15.41
N ARG A 372 8.82 -5.71 15.66
CA ARG A 372 7.62 -6.40 16.18
C ARG A 372 7.16 -5.82 17.51
N GLN A 373 8.08 -5.59 18.45
CA GLN A 373 7.74 -5.04 19.75
C GLN A 373 7.11 -3.65 19.63
N ALA A 374 7.72 -2.76 18.84
CA ALA A 374 7.19 -1.41 18.59
C ALA A 374 5.82 -1.44 17.89
N ALA A 375 5.65 -2.27 16.86
CA ALA A 375 4.39 -2.36 16.14
C ALA A 375 3.27 -2.97 17.00
N LEU A 376 3.55 -4.04 17.76
CA LEU A 376 2.54 -4.70 18.59
C LEU A 376 2.07 -3.83 19.75
N SER A 377 2.95 -3.03 20.36
CA SER A 377 2.54 -2.11 21.44
C SER A 377 1.55 -1.05 20.97
N LEU A 378 1.64 -0.65 19.69
CA LEU A 378 0.74 0.30 19.04
C LEU A 378 -0.54 -0.34 18.52
N LEU A 379 -0.49 -1.61 18.11
CA LEU A 379 -1.65 -2.31 17.57
C LEU A 379 -2.62 -2.72 18.69
N GLN A 380 -2.10 -3.15 19.85
CA GLN A 380 -2.93 -3.58 20.99
C GLN A 380 -3.71 -2.40 21.58
N SER A 381 -5.02 -2.59 21.74
CA SER A 381 -5.88 -1.62 22.43
C SER A 381 -5.45 -1.56 23.89
N GLN A 382 -4.85 -0.44 24.29
CA GLN A 382 -4.49 -0.23 25.69
C GLN A 382 -5.78 -0.06 26.50
N PRO A 383 -5.89 -0.65 27.71
CA PRO A 383 -6.99 -0.36 28.60
C PRO A 383 -6.98 1.14 28.88
N LYS A 384 -8.10 1.82 28.58
CA LYS A 384 -8.28 3.20 29.03
C LYS A 384 -8.13 3.18 30.54
N LYS A 385 -7.11 3.84 31.08
CA LYS A 385 -7.07 4.14 32.52
C LYS A 385 -8.31 5.01 32.79
N SER A 386 -9.25 4.43 33.53
CA SER A 386 -10.48 5.08 34.01
C SER A 386 -10.16 6.17 35.00
#